data_AF-A0A7X6T8E5-F1
#
_entry.id   AF-A0A7X6T8E5-F1
#
_cell.length_a   1.000
_cell.length_b   1.000
_cell.length_c   1.000
_cell.angle_alpha   90.00
_cell.angle_beta   90.00
_cell.angle_gamma   90.00
#
_symmetry.space_group_name_H-M   'P 1'
#
loop_
_entity.id
_entity.type
_entity.pdbx_description
1 polymer ?
#
loop_
_entity_poly.entity_id
_entity_poly.type
_entity_poly.pdbx_seq_one_letter_code
_entity_poly.pdbx_strand_id
1 'polypeptide(L)'
;MSKHFRASLGQELKNPQFREEWERLEPEFQIIKVLLEGRNEKKITQKELSLKTGIAQGDISKLEQGRANPSIRTLQRLAKGLGKELRISFVDPKP
;
A
#
# COMPACT_ATOMS: atom_id res chain seq x y z
N MET A 1 -6.80 7.90 6.52
CA MET A 1 -6.54 7.55 7.93
C MET A 1 -7.17 8.59 8.84
N SER A 2 -7.88 8.16 9.88
CA SER A 2 -8.58 9.08 10.81
C SER A 2 -7.59 9.84 11.71
N LYS A 3 -8.01 10.99 12.22
CA LYS A 3 -7.22 11.82 13.15
C LYS A 3 -6.86 11.07 14.44
N HIS A 4 -7.76 10.18 14.88
CA HIS A 4 -7.57 9.34 16.07
C HIS A 4 -6.48 8.27 15.87
N PHE A 5 -6.43 7.64 14.70
CA PHE A 5 -5.40 6.65 14.38
C PHE A 5 -3.98 7.24 14.40
N ARG A 6 -3.81 8.46 13.89
CA ARG A 6 -2.50 9.14 13.90
C ARG A 6 -2.03 9.46 15.32
N ALA A 7 -2.96 9.84 16.20
CA ALA A 7 -2.63 10.17 17.58
C ALA A 7 -2.24 8.93 18.40
N SER A 8 -2.95 7.80 18.23
CA SER A 8 -2.60 6.54 18.89
C SER A 8 -1.28 5.97 18.38
N LEU A 9 -1.06 5.99 17.06
CA LEU A 9 0.18 5.53 16.44
C LEU A 9 1.41 6.30 16.96
N GLY A 10 1.29 7.63 17.12
CA GLY A 10 2.39 8.44 17.64
C GLY A 10 2.80 8.09 19.07
N GLN A 11 1.91 7.53 19.89
CA GLN A 11 2.25 7.06 21.23
C GLN A 11 2.94 5.69 21.18
N GLU A 12 2.46 4.77 20.34
CA GLU A 12 3.06 3.43 20.20
C GLU A 12 4.48 3.49 19.59
N LEU A 13 4.74 4.42 18.65
CA LEU A 13 6.06 4.66 18.07
C LEU A 13 7.12 5.19 19.06
N LYS A 14 6.74 5.51 20.30
CA LYS A 14 7.70 5.81 21.39
C LYS A 14 8.33 4.55 21.96
N ASN A 15 7.69 3.38 21.81
CA ASN A 15 8.27 2.11 22.18
C ASN A 15 9.29 1.67 21.11
N PRO A 16 10.58 1.49 21.44
CA PRO A 16 11.61 1.11 20.47
C PRO A 16 11.32 -0.21 19.74
N GLN A 17 10.81 -1.23 20.44
CA GLN A 17 10.48 -2.52 19.85
C GLN A 17 9.32 -2.39 18.86
N PHE A 18 8.29 -1.61 19.21
CA PHE A 18 7.19 -1.36 18.30
C PHE A 18 7.63 -0.55 17.07
N ARG A 19 8.50 0.45 17.29
CA ARG A 19 9.06 1.26 16.20
C ARG A 19 9.85 0.41 15.21
N GLU A 20 10.72 -0.47 15.68
CA GLU A 20 11.51 -1.35 14.82
C GLU A 20 10.62 -2.25 13.96
N GLU A 21 9.62 -2.88 14.58
CA GLU A 21 8.63 -3.70 13.87
C GLU A 21 7.82 -2.88 12.85
N TRP A 22 7.44 -1.66 13.22
CA TRP A 22 6.73 -0.73 12.34
C TRP A 22 7.57 -0.33 11.13
N GLU A 23 8.83 0.06 11.35
CA GLU A 23 9.77 0.46 10.30
C GLU A 23 10.08 -0.70 9.35
N ARG A 24 10.14 -1.94 9.86
CA ARG A 24 10.30 -3.13 9.01
C ARG A 24 9.14 -3.31 8.02
N LEU A 25 7.91 -2.99 8.43
CA LEU A 25 6.69 -3.13 7.62
C LEU A 25 6.37 -1.89 6.75
N GLU A 26 7.20 -0.85 6.83
CA GLU A 26 7.02 0.39 6.07
C GLU A 26 6.87 0.16 4.55
N PRO A 27 7.65 -0.70 3.88
CA PRO A 27 7.48 -0.95 2.45
C PRO A 27 6.08 -1.48 2.08
N GLU A 28 5.54 -2.40 2.86
CA GLU A 28 4.19 -2.95 2.68
C GLU A 28 3.14 -1.86 2.86
N PHE A 29 3.28 -1.01 3.88
CA PHE A 29 2.38 0.12 4.08
C PHE A 29 2.41 1.13 2.93
N GLN A 30 3.58 1.37 2.34
CA GLN A 30 3.71 2.24 1.17
C GLN A 30 2.97 1.67 -0.04
N ILE A 31 3.05 0.36 -0.28
CA ILE A 31 2.30 -0.30 -1.35
C ILE A 31 0.79 -0.13 -1.13
N ILE A 32 0.29 -0.42 0.08
CA ILE A 32 -1.13 -0.28 0.42
C ILE A 32 -1.61 1.14 0.19
N LYS A 33 -0.83 2.12 0.67
CA LYS A 33 -1.14 3.54 0.55
C LYS A 33 -1.26 3.96 -0.91
N VAL A 34 -0.28 3.63 -1.75
CA VAL A 34 -0.27 4.00 -3.16
C VAL A 34 -1.45 3.37 -3.93
N LEU A 35 -1.82 2.13 -3.59
CA LEU A 35 -2.98 1.47 -4.21
C LEU A 35 -4.30 2.16 -3.82
N LEU A 36 -4.51 2.44 -2.54
CA LEU A 36 -5.71 3.11 -2.06
C LEU A 36 -5.82 4.54 -2.61
N GLU A 37 -4.72 5.29 -2.60
CA GLU A 37 -4.67 6.65 -3.14
C GLU A 37 -4.95 6.65 -4.64
N GLY A 38 -4.26 5.82 -5.42
CA GLY A 38 -4.49 5.72 -6.85
C GLY A 38 -5.93 5.30 -7.19
N ARG A 39 -6.51 4.38 -6.42
CA ARG A 39 -7.90 3.94 -6.61
C ARG A 39 -8.90 5.06 -6.30
N ASN A 40 -8.68 5.80 -5.21
CA ASN A 40 -9.52 6.92 -4.81
C ASN A 40 -9.42 8.10 -5.79
N GLU A 41 -8.23 8.42 -6.29
CA GLU A 41 -8.01 9.45 -7.32
C GLU A 41 -8.79 9.13 -8.60
N LYS A 42 -8.81 7.86 -9.01
CA LYS A 42 -9.57 7.39 -10.17
C LYS A 42 -11.06 7.19 -9.89
N LYS A 43 -11.49 7.28 -8.62
CA LYS A 43 -12.87 7.04 -8.16
C LYS A 43 -13.43 5.70 -8.62
N ILE A 44 -12.61 4.64 -8.61
CA ILE A 44 -13.02 3.30 -9.02
C ILE A 44 -13.12 2.35 -7.81
N THR A 45 -13.95 1.33 -7.94
CA THR A 45 -14.09 0.21 -7.00
C THR A 45 -12.98 -0.82 -7.21
N GLN A 46 -12.79 -1.72 -6.24
CA GLN A 46 -11.90 -2.87 -6.39
C GLN A 46 -12.31 -3.78 -7.57
N LYS A 47 -13.62 -3.89 -7.85
CA LYS A 47 -14.15 -4.65 -8.98
C LYS A 47 -13.77 -4.02 -10.31
N GLU A 48 -13.87 -2.70 -10.42
CA GLU A 48 -13.43 -2.00 -11.64
C GLU A 48 -11.93 -2.05 -11.83
N LEU A 49 -11.14 -1.95 -10.76
CA LEU A 49 -9.69 -2.14 -10.82
C LEU A 49 -9.34 -3.59 -11.25
N SER A 50 -10.10 -4.57 -10.78
CA SER A 50 -9.99 -5.97 -11.20
C SER A 50 -10.16 -6.11 -12.71
N LEU A 51 -11.21 -5.51 -13.28
CA LEU A 51 -11.45 -5.53 -14.74
C LEU A 51 -10.32 -4.84 -15.52
N LYS A 52 -9.77 -3.73 -15.02
CA LYS A 52 -8.69 -2.98 -15.70
C LYS A 52 -7.34 -3.70 -15.66
N THR A 53 -7.10 -4.49 -14.62
CA THR A 53 -5.79 -5.11 -14.36
C THR A 53 -5.74 -6.60 -14.71
N GLY A 54 -6.90 -7.25 -14.75
CA GLY A 54 -7.08 -8.70 -14.81
C GLY A 54 -6.69 -9.43 -13.52
N ILE A 55 -6.53 -8.71 -12.40
CA ILE A 55 -6.24 -9.30 -11.08
C ILE A 55 -7.57 -9.57 -10.39
N ALA A 56 -7.72 -10.70 -9.70
CA ALA A 56 -8.97 -11.01 -9.00
C ALA A 56 -9.30 -9.94 -7.94
N GLN A 57 -10.57 -9.54 -7.83
CA GLN A 57 -11.01 -8.55 -6.86
C GLN A 57 -10.69 -8.97 -5.41
N GLY A 58 -10.75 -10.27 -5.10
CA GLY A 58 -10.32 -10.81 -3.81
C GLY A 58 -8.83 -10.60 -3.53
N ASP A 59 -7.97 -10.73 -4.54
CA ASP A 59 -6.53 -10.50 -4.38
C ASP A 59 -6.22 -9.00 -4.22
N ILE A 60 -6.93 -8.13 -4.96
CA ILE A 60 -6.86 -6.67 -4.75
C ILE A 60 -7.28 -6.32 -3.31
N SER A 61 -8.36 -6.94 -2.81
CA SER A 61 -8.82 -6.72 -1.44
C SER A 61 -7.78 -7.16 -0.39
N LYS A 62 -7.15 -8.33 -0.58
CA LYS A 62 -6.05 -8.79 0.29
C LYS A 62 -4.86 -7.83 0.26
N LEU A 63 -4.51 -7.32 -0.92
CA LEU A 63 -3.44 -6.35 -1.08
C LEU A 63 -3.74 -5.03 -0.37
N GLU A 64 -4.94 -4.47 -0.54
CA GLU A 64 -5.35 -3.24 0.17
C GLU A 64 -5.46 -3.41 1.70
N GLN A 65 -5.57 -4.65 2.18
CA GLN A 65 -5.58 -4.99 3.61
C GLN A 65 -4.21 -5.37 4.17
N GLY A 66 -3.15 -5.38 3.35
CA GLY A 66 -1.81 -5.82 3.77
C GLY A 66 -1.69 -7.31 4.06
N ARG A 67 -2.59 -8.13 3.53
CA ARG A 67 -2.63 -9.60 3.73
C ARG A 67 -1.97 -10.38 2.59
N ALA A 68 -1.25 -9.69 1.71
CA ALA A 68 -0.58 -10.29 0.56
C ALA A 68 0.72 -9.56 0.24
N ASN A 69 1.72 -10.30 -0.23
CA ASN A 69 2.98 -9.78 -0.75
C ASN A 69 2.97 -9.84 -2.29
N PRO A 70 2.70 -8.71 -2.98
CA PRO A 70 2.63 -8.71 -4.44
C PRO A 70 4.01 -8.86 -5.09
N SER A 71 4.08 -9.63 -6.17
CA SER A 71 5.26 -9.57 -7.05
C SER A 71 5.37 -8.20 -7.75
N ILE A 72 6.57 -7.85 -8.22
CA ILE A 72 6.79 -6.67 -9.07
C ILE A 72 5.86 -6.67 -10.28
N ARG A 73 5.62 -7.83 -10.90
CA ARG A 73 4.69 -7.97 -12.03
C ARG A 73 3.26 -7.59 -11.66
N THR A 74 2.82 -7.97 -10.46
CA THR A 74 1.51 -7.58 -9.92
C THR A 74 1.44 -6.07 -9.72
N LEU A 75 2.49 -5.46 -9.15
CA LEU A 75 2.57 -4.00 -8.96
C LEU A 75 2.53 -3.24 -10.30
N GLN A 76 3.24 -3.71 -11.33
CA GLN A 76 3.20 -3.12 -12.66
C GLN A 76 1.79 -3.16 -13.29
N ARG A 77 1.08 -4.29 -13.13
CA ARG A 77 -0.31 -4.42 -13.62
C ARG A 77 -1.25 -3.46 -12.91
N LEU A 78 -1.14 -3.35 -11.57
CA LEU A 78 -1.91 -2.42 -10.77
C LEU A 78 -1.64 -0.98 -11.19
N ALA A 79 -0.36 -0.60 -11.33
CA ALA A 79 0.04 0.73 -11.80
C ALA A 79 -0.58 1.04 -13.16
N LYS A 80 -0.48 0.12 -14.13
CA LYS A 80 -1.11 0.27 -15.45
C LYS A 80 -2.62 0.43 -15.37
N GLY A 81 -3.31 -0.39 -14.57
CA GLY A 81 -4.77 -0.29 -14.37
C GLY A 81 -5.20 1.03 -13.71
N LEU A 82 -4.32 1.64 -12.93
CA LEU A 82 -4.49 2.96 -12.32
C LEU A 82 -4.02 4.11 -13.25
N GLY A 83 -3.53 3.82 -14.45
CA GLY A 83 -2.97 4.82 -15.36
C GLY A 83 -1.73 5.51 -14.81
N LYS A 84 -0.89 4.76 -14.08
CA LYS A 84 0.39 5.18 -13.50
C LYS A 84 1.52 4.26 -13.97
N GLU A 85 2.74 4.61 -13.61
CA GLU A 85 3.96 3.84 -13.85
C GLU A 85 4.58 3.39 -12.52
N LEU A 86 5.12 2.17 -12.48
CA LEU A 86 5.87 1.69 -11.32
C LEU A 86 7.30 2.21 -11.36
N ARG A 87 7.70 2.96 -10.33
CA ARG A 87 9.08 3.39 -10.10
C ARG A 87 9.59 2.83 -8.79
N ILE A 88 10.79 2.27 -8.78
CA ILE A 88 11.47 1.73 -7.60
C ILE A 88 12.83 2.42 -7.49
N SER A 89 13.20 2.82 -6.27
CA SER A 89 14.47 3.45 -5.96
C SER A 89 14.98 2.99 -4.61
N PHE A 90 16.29 2.88 -4.46
CA PHE A 90 16.94 2.77 -3.16
C PHE A 90 17.08 4.16 -2.54
N VAL A 91 16.92 4.24 -1.23
CA VAL A 91 17.06 5.47 -0.44
C VAL A 91 17.97 5.19 0.75
N ASP A 92 18.61 6.22 1.27
CA ASP A 92 19.39 6.09 2.50
C ASP A 92 18.49 5.66 3.67
N PRO A 93 18.99 4.83 4.60
CA PRO A 93 18.23 4.46 5.79
C PRO A 93 17.86 5.71 6.59
N LYS A 94 16.67 5.69 7.21
CA LYS A 94 16.26 6.77 8.11
C LYS A 94 17.26 6.86 9.28
N PRO A 95 17.69 8.06 9.69
CA PRO A 95 18.59 8.26 10.82
C PRO A 95 17.94 7.87 12.15
#